data_AF-K2D1W0-F1
#
_entry.id   AF-K2D1W0-F1
#
_cell.length_a   1.000
_cell.length_b   1.000
_cell.length_c   1.000
_cell.angle_alpha   90.00
_cell.angle_beta   90.00
_cell.angle_gamma   90.00
#
_symmetry.space_group_name_H-M   'P 1'
#
loop_
_entity.id
_entity.type
_entity.pdbx_description
1 polymer ?
#
loop_
_entity_poly.entity_id
_entity_poly.type
_entity_poly.pdbx_seq_one_letter_code
_entity_poly.pdbx_strand_id
1 'polypeptide(L)'
;MKKPLKLPKFKNEDEERNFWAKLDLSKYYEPSDMEPVSFPNLKPTSRAISIRIPEYLINRVKEKANSLNIPYQSLIKQYINRGVMMDL
;
A
#
# COMPACT_ATOMS: atom_id res chain seq x y z
N MET A 1 -26.70 9.57 6.50
CA MET A 1 -25.90 10.66 7.14
C MET A 1 -26.56 11.10 8.45
N LYS A 2 -25.81 11.15 9.55
CA LYS A 2 -26.34 11.51 10.89
C LYS A 2 -26.31 13.01 11.18
N LYS A 3 -25.21 13.71 10.85
CA LYS A 3 -25.03 15.15 11.09
C LYS A 3 -24.12 15.78 10.02
N PRO A 4 -24.37 17.02 9.58
CA PRO A 4 -23.49 17.70 8.63
C PRO A 4 -22.18 18.10 9.31
N LEU A 5 -21.06 17.59 8.79
CA LEU A 5 -19.72 17.95 9.23
C LEU A 5 -19.36 19.34 8.68
N LYS A 6 -19.15 20.33 9.56
CA LYS A 6 -18.66 21.66 9.17
C LYS A 6 -17.14 21.68 9.26
N LEU A 7 -16.47 21.71 8.11
CA LEU A 7 -15.01 21.83 8.05
C LEU A 7 -14.59 23.29 8.29
N PRO A 8 -13.67 23.56 9.24
CA PRO A 8 -13.08 24.87 9.41
C PRO A 8 -12.08 25.18 8.27
N LYS A 9 -11.80 26.46 8.02
CA LYS A 9 -10.70 26.85 7.11
C LYS A 9 -9.36 26.65 7.83
N PHE A 10 -8.58 25.68 7.38
CA PHE A 10 -7.24 25.42 7.90
C PHE A 10 -6.22 26.39 7.29
N LYS A 11 -5.22 26.81 8.06
CA LYS A 11 -4.13 27.64 7.55
C LYS A 11 -2.95 26.82 7.04
N ASN A 12 -2.77 25.58 7.52
CA ASN A 12 -1.64 24.73 7.19
C ASN A 12 -2.02 23.23 7.21
N GLU A 13 -1.24 22.38 6.52
CA GLU A 13 -1.46 20.93 6.41
C GLU A 13 -1.38 20.24 7.78
N ASP A 14 -0.48 20.69 8.66
CA ASP A 14 -0.33 20.13 10.01
C ASP A 14 -1.59 20.34 10.88
N GLU A 15 -2.27 21.47 10.73
CA GLU A 15 -3.54 21.73 11.44
C GLU A 15 -4.65 20.81 10.93
N GLU A 16 -4.70 20.60 9.62
CA GLU A 16 -5.65 19.69 8.98
C GLU A 16 -5.42 18.25 9.47
N ARG A 17 -4.16 17.78 9.46
CA ARG A 17 -3.81 16.43 9.93
C ARG A 17 -4.21 16.21 11.39
N ASN A 18 -3.96 17.20 12.25
CA ASN A 18 -4.34 17.14 13.66
C ASN A 18 -5.87 17.15 13.87
N PHE A 19 -6.61 17.86 13.02
CA PHE A 19 -8.06 17.87 13.04
C PHE A 19 -8.62 16.49 12.66
N TRP A 20 -8.15 15.90 11.55
CA TRP A 20 -8.59 14.58 11.12
C TRP A 20 -8.23 13.48 12.12
N ALA A 21 -7.07 13.57 12.78
CA ALA A 21 -6.67 12.61 13.80
C ALA A 21 -7.58 12.60 15.04
N LYS A 22 -8.21 13.73 15.36
CA LYS A 22 -9.13 13.87 16.51
C LYS A 22 -10.59 13.69 16.14
N LEU A 23 -10.92 13.69 14.84
CA LEU A 23 -12.29 13.64 14.36
C LEU A 23 -12.80 12.19 14.32
N ASP A 24 -13.86 11.93 15.09
CA ASP A 24 -14.58 10.67 15.03
C ASP A 24 -15.67 10.71 13.95
N LEU A 25 -15.38 10.11 12.80
CA LEU A 25 -16.27 10.07 11.64
C LEU A 25 -17.56 9.27 11.88
N SER A 26 -17.57 8.35 12.86
CA SER A 26 -18.74 7.51 13.18
C SER A 26 -19.94 8.30 13.72
N LYS A 27 -19.70 9.52 14.23
CA LYS A 27 -20.72 10.43 14.73
C LYS A 27 -21.43 11.22 13.62
N TYR A 28 -20.86 11.24 12.42
CA TYR A 28 -21.33 12.04 11.29
C TYR A 28 -21.86 11.18 10.14
N TYR A 29 -21.23 10.02 9.88
CA TYR A 29 -21.54 9.14 8.76
C TYR A 29 -22.10 7.78 9.21
N GLU A 30 -22.98 7.20 8.40
CA GLU A 30 -23.45 5.81 8.54
C GLU A 30 -22.75 4.90 7.54
N PRO A 31 -22.66 3.58 7.80
CA PRO A 31 -22.08 2.63 6.86
C PRO A 31 -22.74 2.65 5.47
N SER A 32 -24.03 3.03 5.41
CA SER A 32 -24.80 3.23 4.17
C SER A 32 -24.37 4.45 3.36
N ASP A 33 -23.65 5.40 3.97
CA ASP A 33 -23.12 6.59 3.28
C ASP A 33 -21.71 6.34 2.69
N MET A 34 -21.11 5.17 2.92
CA MET A 34 -19.76 4.84 2.47
C MET A 34 -19.81 4.17 1.09
N GLU A 35 -19.10 4.73 0.12
CA GLU A 35 -18.94 4.12 -1.19
C GLU A 35 -17.60 3.37 -1.29
N PRO A 36 -17.57 2.19 -1.94
CA PRO A 36 -16.33 1.49 -2.23
C PRO A 36 -15.52 2.29 -3.25
N VAL A 37 -14.54 3.04 -2.78
CA VAL A 37 -13.59 3.77 -3.62
C VAL A 37 -12.42 2.86 -3.98
N SER A 38 -12.23 2.66 -5.28
CA SER A 38 -10.97 2.14 -5.82
C SER A 38 -10.03 3.31 -6.06
N PHE A 39 -8.77 3.18 -5.63
CA PHE A 39 -7.73 4.18 -5.89
C PHE A 39 -6.79 3.67 -7.01
N PRO A 40 -7.24 3.63 -8.29
CA PRO A 40 -6.46 3.07 -9.38
C PRO A 40 -5.17 3.87 -9.67
N ASN A 41 -5.13 5.13 -9.23
CA ASN A 41 -4.05 6.08 -9.51
C ASN A 41 -3.08 6.29 -8.34
N LEU A 42 -3.20 5.55 -7.23
CA LEU A 42 -2.13 5.50 -6.24
C LEU A 42 -0.93 4.83 -6.92
N LYS A 43 0.06 5.63 -7.31
CA LYS A 43 1.31 5.14 -7.89
C LYS A 43 1.87 4.10 -6.91
N PRO A 44 2.05 2.82 -7.31
CA PRO A 44 2.79 1.89 -6.49
C PRO A 44 4.21 2.44 -6.38
N THR A 45 4.53 3.03 -5.24
CA THR A 45 5.82 3.65 -5.00
C THR A 45 6.85 2.54 -4.90
N SER A 46 7.60 2.34 -5.98
CA SER A 46 8.74 1.42 -5.98
C SER A 46 9.98 2.19 -5.54
N ARG A 47 10.63 1.69 -4.47
CA ARG A 47 11.90 2.23 -3.99
C ARG A 47 13.01 1.26 -4.38
N ALA A 48 14.05 1.76 -5.05
CA ALA A 48 15.25 0.98 -5.28
C ALA A 48 15.97 0.73 -3.96
N ILE A 49 16.27 -0.54 -3.67
CA ILE A 49 17.02 -0.96 -2.49
C ILE A 49 18.15 -1.89 -2.93
N SER A 50 19.30 -1.78 -2.26
CA SER A 50 20.43 -2.69 -2.44
C SER A 50 20.34 -3.79 -1.39
N ILE A 51 20.24 -5.05 -1.81
CA ILE A 51 20.21 -6.23 -0.93
C ILE A 51 21.36 -7.16 -1.35
N ARG A 52 22.05 -7.74 -0.36
CA ARG A 52 23.02 -8.82 -0.62
C ARG A 52 22.29 -10.16 -0.62
N ILE A 53 22.48 -10.94 -1.68
CA ILE A 53 21.91 -12.27 -1.85
C ILE A 53 23.05 -13.21 -2.27
N PRO A 54 23.12 -14.44 -1.72
CA PRO A 54 24.11 -15.41 -2.17
C PRO A 54 24.01 -15.71 -3.67
N GLU A 55 25.15 -15.85 -4.33
CA GLU A 55 25.23 -16.02 -5.79
C GLU A 55 24.49 -17.27 -6.29
N TYR A 56 24.62 -18.39 -5.57
CA TYR A 56 23.92 -19.63 -5.90
C TYR A 56 22.40 -19.43 -5.95
N LEU A 57 21.85 -18.59 -5.08
CA LEU A 57 20.42 -18.34 -5.00
C LEU A 57 19.96 -17.46 -6.17
N ILE A 58 20.76 -16.46 -6.55
CA ILE A 58 20.50 -15.63 -7.74
C ILE A 58 20.42 -16.50 -8.99
N ASN A 59 21.35 -17.45 -9.13
CA ASN A 59 21.37 -18.36 -10.29
C ASN A 59 20.12 -19.25 -10.33
N ARG A 60 19.73 -19.84 -9.20
CA ARG A 60 18.48 -20.63 -9.09
C ARG A 60 17.24 -19.82 -9.42
N VAL A 61 17.16 -18.57 -8.95
CA VAL A 61 16.03 -17.69 -9.26
C VAL A 61 15.97 -17.35 -10.74
N LYS A 62 17.12 -17.13 -11.40
CA LYS A 62 17.18 -16.90 -12.85
C LYS A 62 16.71 -18.12 -13.64
N GLU A 63 17.17 -19.33 -13.29
CA GLU A 63 16.72 -20.59 -13.90
C GLU A 63 15.20 -20.74 -13.78
N LYS A 64 14.66 -20.52 -12.57
CA LYS A 64 13.23 -20.65 -12.32
C LYS A 64 12.42 -19.58 -13.06
N ALA A 65 12.88 -18.33 -13.06
CA ALA A 65 12.22 -17.24 -13.76
C ALA A 65 12.17 -17.50 -15.28
N ASN A 66 13.25 -18.04 -15.85
CA ASN A 66 13.29 -18.45 -17.25
C ASN A 66 12.28 -19.57 -17.54
N SER A 67 12.19 -20.59 -16.67
CA SER A 67 11.20 -21.67 -16.83
C SER A 67 9.75 -21.18 -16.79
N LEU A 68 9.50 -20.06 -16.12
CA LEU A 68 8.20 -19.41 -15.98
C LEU A 68 7.97 -18.30 -17.02
N ASN A 69 8.93 -18.05 -17.93
CA ASN A 69 8.91 -16.94 -18.89
C ASN A 69 8.65 -15.57 -18.25
N ILE A 70 9.25 -15.31 -17.09
CA ILE A 70 9.16 -14.01 -16.40
C ILE A 70 10.56 -13.46 -16.04
N PRO A 71 10.71 -12.13 -15.84
CA PRO A 71 11.95 -11.56 -15.35
C PRO A 71 12.28 -12.04 -13.92
N TYR A 72 13.55 -12.31 -13.65
CA TYR A 72 13.99 -12.77 -12.33
C TYR A 72 13.68 -11.76 -11.23
N GLN A 73 13.72 -10.44 -11.51
CA GLN A 73 13.34 -9.42 -10.52
C GLN A 73 11.85 -9.50 -10.17
N SER A 74 10.99 -9.85 -11.12
CA SER A 74 9.55 -10.04 -10.88
C SER A 74 9.31 -11.25 -10.00
N LEU A 75 10.04 -12.34 -10.23
CA LEU A 75 9.97 -13.54 -9.38
C LEU A 75 10.45 -13.25 -7.95
N ILE A 76 11.53 -12.48 -7.78
CA ILE A 76 12.00 -12.03 -6.46
C ILE A 76 10.90 -11.26 -5.71
N LYS A 77 10.24 -10.31 -6.39
CA LYS A 77 9.14 -9.54 -5.79
C LYS A 77 7.98 -10.44 -5.35
N GLN A 78 7.61 -11.44 -6.15
CA GLN A 78 6.56 -12.39 -5.79
C GLN A 78 6.92 -13.22 -4.56
N TYR A 79 8.17 -13.69 -4.45
CA TYR A 79 8.61 -14.43 -3.27
C TYR A 79 8.64 -13.58 -2.01
N ILE A 80 9.11 -12.33 -2.09
CA ILE A 80 9.06 -11.40 -0.95
C ILE A 80 7.61 -11.15 -0.54
N ASN A 81 6.73 -10.86 -1.51
CA ASN A 81 5.32 -10.64 -1.22
C ASN A 81 4.67 -11.87 -0.57
N ARG A 82 4.98 -13.07 -1.07
CA ARG A 82 4.47 -14.32 -0.49
C ARG A 82 4.96 -14.51 0.95
N GLY A 83 6.25 -14.29 1.23
CA GLY A 83 6.77 -14.39 2.60
C GLY A 83 6.10 -13.41 3.55
N VAL A 84 5.92 -12.15 3.14
CA VAL A 84 5.31 -11.12 4.00
C VAL A 84 3.80 -11.35 4.21
N MET A 85 3.08 -11.79 3.18
CA MET A 85 1.62 -11.92 3.22
C MET A 85 1.11 -13.28 3.71
N MET A 86 1.96 -14.31 3.70
CA MET A 86 1.58 -15.69 4.01
C MET A 86 2.08 -16.17 5.39
N ASP A 87 2.97 -15.41 6.04
CA ASP A 87 3.40 -15.61 7.44
C ASP A 87 2.52 -14.82 8.45
N LEU A 88 1.32 -14.40 8.04
CA LEU A 88 0.23 -13.86 8.87
C LEU A 88 -1.01 -14.74 8.71
#